data_AF-A0A351EZ98-F1
#
_entry.id   AF-A0A351EZ98-F1
#
_cell.length_a   1.000
_cell.length_b   1.000
_cell.length_c   1.000
_cell.angle_alpha   90.00
_cell.angle_beta   90.00
_cell.angle_gamma   90.00
#
_symmetry.space_group_name_H-M   'P 1'
#
loop_
_entity.id
_entity.type
_entity.pdbx_description
1 polymer ?
#
loop_
_entity_poly.entity_id
_entity_poly.type
_entity_poly.pdbx_seq_one_letter_code
_entity_poly.pdbx_strand_id
1 'polypeptide(L)'
;MQDKSNYSNNKPQISEALQNYINAMVEEIVLKGEAFDEQKKKWLRKYSEAEGVNFEELERDFQDLFEALKEYNETGSKSILKFIEIQIHRCFLQPEIIHLLLIKPTSPEVLPELNIKHLKIGNQIWMAENLDLDRFRNGDFIPEACSDEEWNKAFDDKEAVWCYYNYDDSNSQKFGKLYNWFAVTDSRGLAPKGWKIPASNDWEILLAGGRNSVKANREISEKLRSRDGWDVVGNGSQGLDEFGFGMLPAGSRQNGFFYGKNQESFFWSSTQLHPLRSVIYNFHISGMCTLNWPKEYGFSVRCIKE
;
A
#
# COMPACT_ATOMS: atom_id res chain seq x y z
N MET A 1 -20.49 -5.18 -47.13
CA MET A 1 -19.40 -5.65 -46.26
C MET A 1 -18.93 -4.45 -45.47
N GLN A 2 -19.48 -4.30 -44.26
CA GLN A 2 -18.98 -3.44 -43.17
C GLN A 2 -17.58 -3.92 -42.76
N ASP A 3 -16.69 -3.20 -42.09
CA ASP A 3 -16.37 -1.79 -41.88
C ASP A 3 -14.94 -1.80 -41.29
N LYS A 4 -14.27 -0.66 -41.37
CA LYS A 4 -12.92 -0.31 -40.91
C LYS A 4 -12.68 -0.66 -39.44
N SER A 5 -11.45 -1.08 -39.11
CA SER A 5 -10.53 -0.33 -38.23
C SER A 5 -9.35 -1.20 -37.77
N ASN A 6 -8.19 -0.98 -38.36
CA ASN A 6 -6.93 -1.18 -37.65
C ASN A 6 -6.87 -0.10 -36.57
N TYR A 7 -7.19 -0.44 -35.32
CA TYR A 7 -6.82 0.38 -34.18
C TYR A 7 -5.31 0.26 -33.95
N SER A 8 -4.55 0.96 -34.80
CA SER A 8 -3.21 1.40 -34.45
C SER A 8 -3.39 2.55 -33.44
N ASN A 9 -3.15 2.28 -32.16
CA ASN A 9 -3.02 3.31 -31.11
C ASN A 9 -1.69 4.08 -31.29
N ASN A 10 -1.49 4.69 -32.47
CA ASN A 10 -0.36 5.57 -32.72
C ASN A 10 -0.62 6.90 -32.02
N LYS A 11 -0.06 7.05 -30.81
CA LYS A 11 0.17 8.36 -30.18
C LYS A 11 0.89 9.28 -31.18
N PRO A 12 0.68 10.60 -31.16
CA PRO A 12 1.55 11.51 -31.88
C PRO A 12 2.97 11.33 -31.32
N GLN A 13 3.86 10.79 -32.15
CA GLN A 13 5.23 10.50 -31.75
C GLN A 13 6.07 11.76 -31.90
N ILE A 14 6.43 12.38 -30.77
CA ILE A 14 7.64 13.18 -30.71
C ILE A 14 8.86 12.27 -30.91
N SER A 15 9.96 12.81 -31.40
CA SER A 15 11.17 12.03 -31.62
C SER A 15 11.70 11.48 -30.30
N GLU A 16 12.48 10.40 -30.40
CA GLU A 16 13.22 9.85 -29.28
C GLU A 16 14.13 10.90 -28.62
N ALA A 17 14.67 11.85 -29.39
CA ALA A 17 15.53 12.90 -28.87
C ALA A 17 14.77 13.89 -27.99
N LEU A 18 13.59 14.36 -28.43
CA LEU A 18 12.73 15.25 -27.64
C LEU A 18 12.15 14.51 -26.43
N GLN A 19 11.75 13.24 -26.59
CA GLN A 19 11.25 12.42 -25.49
C GLN A 19 12.31 12.20 -24.41
N ASN A 20 13.53 11.84 -24.80
CA ASN A 20 14.64 11.63 -23.85
C ASN A 20 15.00 12.93 -23.12
N TYR A 21 14.96 14.07 -23.83
CA TYR A 21 15.19 15.37 -23.22
C TYR A 21 14.11 15.73 -22.21
N ILE A 22 12.83 15.58 -22.57
CA ILE A 22 11.69 15.81 -21.68
C ILE A 22 11.80 14.96 -20.42
N ASN A 23 12.07 13.66 -20.58
CA ASN A 23 12.19 12.74 -19.45
C ASN A 23 13.33 13.15 -18.51
N ALA A 24 14.54 13.40 -19.05
CA ALA A 24 15.69 13.82 -18.25
C ALA A 24 15.47 15.17 -17.55
N MET A 25 14.88 16.14 -18.25
CA MET A 25 14.57 17.47 -17.71
C MET A 25 13.59 17.37 -16.53
N VAL A 26 12.53 16.57 -16.69
CA VAL A 26 11.52 16.35 -15.65
C VAL A 26 12.12 15.63 -14.46
N GLU A 27 12.98 14.63 -14.67
CA GLU A 27 13.74 14.00 -13.59
C GLU A 27 14.64 15.01 -12.86
N GLU A 28 15.34 15.91 -13.54
CA GLU A 28 16.15 16.94 -12.86
C GLU A 28 15.29 17.88 -12.01
N ILE A 29 14.18 18.37 -12.55
CA ILE A 29 13.32 19.35 -11.86
C ILE A 29 12.61 18.69 -10.68
N VAL A 30 11.92 17.59 -10.93
CA VAL A 30 11.09 16.93 -9.91
C VAL A 30 11.96 16.09 -8.98
N LEU A 31 12.97 15.39 -9.52
CA LEU A 31 13.79 14.48 -8.73
C LEU A 31 15.09 15.05 -8.15
N LYS A 32 15.58 16.19 -8.62
CA LYS A 32 16.78 16.83 -8.02
C LYS A 32 16.46 18.19 -7.40
N GLY A 33 15.18 18.59 -7.43
CA GLY A 33 14.72 19.87 -6.91
C GLY A 33 15.30 21.05 -7.69
N GLU A 34 15.67 20.84 -8.95
CA GLU A 34 16.20 21.90 -9.80
C GLU A 34 15.09 22.82 -10.31
N ALA A 35 15.45 24.05 -10.65
CA ALA A 35 14.51 24.98 -11.27
C ALA A 35 14.28 24.63 -12.74
N PHE A 36 13.07 24.91 -13.23
CA PHE A 36 12.79 24.97 -14.66
C PHE A 36 13.36 26.26 -15.26
N ASP A 37 14.69 26.29 -15.37
CA ASP A 37 15.49 27.46 -15.70
C ASP A 37 15.55 27.78 -17.21
N GLU A 38 16.12 28.94 -17.55
CA GLU A 38 16.25 29.42 -18.93
C GLU A 38 17.11 28.50 -19.82
N GLN A 39 18.05 27.75 -19.25
CA GLN A 39 18.85 26.80 -20.02
C GLN A 39 17.99 25.60 -20.43
N LYS A 40 17.20 25.05 -19.49
CA LYS A 40 16.26 23.95 -19.77
C LYS A 40 15.19 24.38 -20.77
N LYS A 41 14.64 25.59 -20.63
CA LYS A 41 13.68 26.16 -21.59
C LYS A 41 14.28 26.35 -22.98
N LYS A 42 15.52 26.84 -23.08
CA LYS A 42 16.23 27.02 -24.36
C LYS A 42 16.38 25.70 -25.13
N TRP A 43 16.75 24.62 -24.43
CA TRP A 43 16.87 23.31 -25.05
C TRP A 43 15.52 22.71 -25.39
N LEU A 44 14.52 22.83 -24.51
CA LEU A 44 13.15 22.40 -24.78
C LEU A 44 12.62 23.07 -26.06
N ARG A 45 12.78 24.40 -26.18
CA ARG A 45 12.41 25.18 -27.37
C ARG A 45 13.09 24.66 -28.62
N LYS A 46 14.41 24.45 -28.56
CA LYS A 46 15.19 23.96 -29.70
C LYS A 46 14.66 22.62 -30.21
N TYR A 47 14.38 21.67 -29.31
CA TYR A 47 13.88 20.35 -29.70
C TYR A 47 12.41 20.39 -30.14
N SER A 48 11.56 21.15 -29.45
CA SER A 48 10.13 21.25 -29.78
C SER A 48 9.91 21.93 -31.14
N GLU A 49 10.58 23.05 -31.41
CA GLU A 49 10.44 23.79 -32.68
C GLU A 49 10.98 22.99 -33.87
N ALA A 50 12.03 22.18 -33.68
CA ALA A 50 12.57 21.31 -34.72
C ALA A 50 11.57 20.25 -35.22
N GLU A 51 10.55 19.94 -34.40
CA GLU A 51 9.53 18.93 -34.67
C GLU A 51 8.13 19.54 -34.87
N GLY A 52 8.04 20.87 -34.94
CA GLY A 52 6.77 21.59 -35.11
C GLY A 52 5.87 21.60 -33.88
N VAL A 53 6.40 21.28 -32.70
CA VAL A 53 5.69 21.36 -31.42
C VAL A 53 5.72 22.81 -30.93
N ASN A 54 4.56 23.35 -30.54
CA ASN A 54 4.45 24.71 -30.03
C ASN A 54 5.13 24.82 -28.67
N PHE A 55 6.28 25.52 -28.64
CA PHE A 55 7.05 25.70 -27.42
C PHE A 55 6.29 26.47 -26.32
N GLU A 56 5.53 27.50 -26.68
CA GLU A 56 4.86 28.38 -25.72
C GLU A 56 3.73 27.65 -24.99
N GLU A 57 3.03 26.77 -25.73
CA GLU A 57 2.03 25.87 -25.16
C GLU A 57 2.67 24.79 -24.28
N LEU A 58 3.74 24.16 -24.76
CA LEU A 58 4.45 23.13 -24.02
C LEU A 58 5.10 23.67 -22.73
N GLU A 59 5.67 24.88 -22.77
CA GLU A 59 6.22 25.55 -21.59
C GLU A 59 5.13 25.79 -20.54
N ARG A 60 3.95 26.26 -20.96
CA ARG A 60 2.80 26.47 -20.07
C ARG A 60 2.32 25.16 -19.45
N ASP A 61 2.20 24.11 -20.24
CA ASP A 61 1.75 22.80 -19.74
C ASP A 61 2.75 22.22 -18.71
N PHE A 62 4.06 22.42 -18.91
CA PHE A 62 5.07 22.08 -17.89
C PHE A 62 4.96 22.94 -16.62
N GLN A 63 4.70 24.24 -16.75
CA GLN A 63 4.50 25.11 -15.60
C GLN A 63 3.29 24.68 -14.77
N ASP A 64 2.15 24.43 -15.43
CA ASP A 64 0.92 23.92 -14.81
C ASP A 64 1.18 22.58 -14.12
N LEU A 65 1.93 21.68 -14.77
CA LEU A 65 2.32 20.38 -14.19
C LEU A 65 3.14 20.56 -12.92
N PHE A 66 4.19 21.39 -12.93
CA PHE A 66 5.05 21.59 -11.77
C PHE A 66 4.34 22.30 -10.61
N GLU A 67 3.45 23.26 -10.92
CA GLU A 67 2.61 23.91 -9.91
C GLU A 67 1.62 22.93 -9.28
N ALA A 68 0.93 22.13 -10.09
CA ALA A 68 0.01 21.10 -9.60
C ALA A 68 0.73 20.03 -8.78
N LEU A 69 1.93 19.61 -9.18
CA LEU A 69 2.76 18.69 -8.39
C LEU A 69 3.12 19.28 -7.02
N LYS A 70 3.43 20.57 -6.96
CA LYS A 70 3.70 21.27 -5.70
C LYS A 70 2.45 21.33 -4.82
N GLU A 71 1.32 21.75 -5.39
CA GLU A 71 0.05 21.85 -4.66
C GLU A 71 -0.45 20.47 -4.18
N TYR A 72 -0.30 19.44 -4.99
CA TYR A 72 -0.62 18.07 -4.60
C TYR A 72 0.26 17.59 -3.45
N ASN A 73 1.57 17.89 -3.48
CA ASN A 73 2.49 17.55 -2.40
C ASN A 73 2.14 18.25 -1.07
N GLU A 74 1.46 19.39 -1.11
CA GLU A 74 1.02 20.13 0.08
C GLU A 74 -0.36 19.66 0.57
N THR A 75 -1.26 19.27 -0.33
CA THR A 75 -2.69 19.08 -0.04
C THR A 75 -3.19 17.64 -0.13
N GLY A 76 -2.52 16.77 -0.91
CA GLY A 76 -2.97 15.40 -1.21
C GLY A 76 -4.31 15.34 -1.97
N SER A 77 -4.75 16.42 -2.60
CA SER A 77 -6.09 16.51 -3.20
C SER A 77 -6.29 15.59 -4.40
N LYS A 78 -7.31 14.71 -4.34
CA LYS A 78 -7.72 13.82 -5.45
C LYS A 78 -8.09 14.61 -6.73
N SER A 79 -8.58 15.85 -6.59
CA SER A 79 -8.91 16.69 -7.74
C SER A 79 -7.65 17.20 -8.45
N ILE A 80 -6.59 17.49 -7.70
CA ILE A 80 -5.29 17.88 -8.26
C ILE A 80 -4.62 16.67 -8.92
N LEU A 81 -4.74 15.48 -8.34
CA LEU A 81 -4.23 14.25 -8.94
C LEU A 81 -4.80 14.03 -10.36
N LYS A 82 -6.12 14.18 -10.52
CA LYS A 82 -6.77 14.11 -11.84
C LYS A 82 -6.27 15.17 -12.81
N PHE A 83 -5.93 16.35 -12.32
CA PHE A 83 -5.34 17.41 -13.15
C PHE A 83 -3.92 17.05 -13.60
N ILE A 84 -3.10 16.48 -12.71
CA ILE A 84 -1.74 16.00 -13.02
C ILE A 84 -1.77 14.92 -14.10
N GLU A 85 -2.70 13.96 -14.01
CA GLU A 85 -2.89 12.91 -15.03
C GLU A 85 -3.13 13.51 -16.43
N ILE A 86 -3.95 14.56 -16.51
CA ILE A 86 -4.23 15.27 -17.77
C ILE A 86 -2.98 16.01 -18.27
N GLN A 87 -2.24 16.68 -17.37
CA GLN A 87 -1.08 17.47 -17.76
C GLN A 87 0.11 16.63 -18.23
N ILE A 88 0.27 15.42 -17.70
CA ILE A 88 1.30 14.47 -18.15
C ILE A 88 1.13 14.13 -19.63
N HIS A 89 -0.10 13.91 -20.07
CA HIS A 89 -0.37 13.68 -21.49
C HIS A 89 -0.05 14.89 -22.37
N ARG A 90 -0.33 16.11 -21.88
CA ARG A 90 -0.03 17.36 -22.60
C ARG A 90 1.47 17.64 -22.70
N CYS A 91 2.22 17.22 -21.68
CA CYS A 91 3.68 17.31 -21.62
C CYS A 91 4.41 16.19 -22.39
N PHE A 92 3.70 15.35 -23.15
CA PHE A 92 4.25 14.17 -23.82
C PHE A 92 4.95 13.18 -22.87
N LEU A 93 4.55 13.17 -21.61
CA LEU A 93 5.05 12.24 -20.62
C LEU A 93 4.25 10.94 -20.69
N GLN A 94 4.93 9.86 -20.35
CA GLN A 94 4.32 8.54 -20.24
C GLN A 94 3.51 8.46 -18.94
N PRO A 95 2.27 7.92 -18.92
CA PRO A 95 1.46 7.79 -17.70
C PRO A 95 2.19 7.08 -16.56
N GLU A 96 3.08 6.16 -16.88
CA GLU A 96 3.90 5.40 -15.95
C GLU A 96 4.84 6.31 -15.12
N ILE A 97 5.15 7.53 -15.62
CA ILE A 97 5.96 8.52 -14.90
C ILE A 97 5.18 9.19 -13.75
N ILE A 98 3.85 9.12 -13.71
CA ILE A 98 3.03 9.67 -12.60
C ILE A 98 3.61 9.20 -11.27
N HIS A 99 3.92 7.91 -11.16
CA HIS A 99 4.47 7.33 -9.95
C HIS A 99 5.82 7.93 -9.57
N LEU A 100 6.67 8.24 -10.55
CA LEU A 100 7.98 8.87 -10.33
C LEU A 100 7.84 10.35 -9.93
N LEU A 101 6.88 11.09 -10.50
CA LEU A 101 6.69 12.52 -10.21
C LEU A 101 6.01 12.78 -8.86
N LEU A 102 5.16 11.86 -8.41
CA LEU A 102 4.51 11.92 -7.11
C LEU A 102 5.39 11.37 -5.97
N ILE A 103 6.54 10.78 -6.29
CA ILE A 103 7.57 10.42 -5.32
C ILE A 103 8.51 11.61 -5.20
N LYS A 104 8.54 12.26 -4.02
CA LYS A 104 9.70 13.09 -3.67
C LYS A 104 10.94 12.17 -3.65
N PRO A 105 12.02 12.45 -4.38
CA PRO A 105 13.34 12.03 -3.94
C PRO A 105 13.67 12.92 -2.77
N THR A 106 13.40 12.36 -1.61
CA THR A 106 14.28 12.66 -0.52
C THR A 106 15.66 12.11 -0.93
N SER A 107 16.65 13.00 -0.93
CA SER A 107 18.05 12.71 -0.60
C SER A 107 18.17 11.47 0.29
N PRO A 108 19.26 10.67 0.24
CA PRO A 108 19.44 9.48 1.07
C PRO A 108 19.62 9.83 2.56
N GLU A 109 18.65 10.48 3.16
CA GLU A 109 18.38 10.51 4.57
C GLU A 109 17.13 9.66 4.77
N VAL A 110 17.37 8.51 5.41
CA VAL A 110 16.46 7.88 6.37
C VAL A 110 15.01 8.34 6.22
N LEU A 111 14.17 7.51 5.58
CA LEU A 111 12.70 7.57 5.68
C LEU A 111 12.37 8.18 7.05
N PRO A 112 11.70 9.34 7.13
CA PRO A 112 11.48 10.02 8.41
C PRO A 112 11.01 8.94 9.35
N GLU A 113 11.76 8.69 10.44
CA GLU A 113 11.53 7.53 11.32
C GLU A 113 10.03 7.44 11.50
N LEU A 114 9.42 6.45 10.84
CA LEU A 114 7.97 6.33 10.83
C LEU A 114 7.66 6.30 12.32
N ASN A 115 6.91 7.30 12.82
CA ASN A 115 6.63 7.41 14.24
C ASN A 115 5.62 6.31 14.58
N ILE A 116 6.14 5.09 14.57
CA ILE A 116 5.42 3.84 14.70
C ILE A 116 5.12 3.74 16.17
N LYS A 117 3.85 3.93 16.50
CA LYS A 117 3.35 3.60 17.82
C LYS A 117 3.66 2.13 18.06
N HIS A 118 4.31 1.88 19.18
CA HIS A 118 4.75 0.55 19.54
C HIS A 118 4.64 0.34 21.04
N LEU A 119 4.63 -0.93 21.41
CA LEU A 119 4.53 -1.37 22.79
C LEU A 119 5.47 -2.54 23.02
N LYS A 120 5.86 -2.71 24.28
CA LYS A 120 6.65 -3.86 24.71
C LYS A 120 5.74 -4.87 25.40
N ILE A 121 5.70 -6.10 24.88
CA ILE A 121 5.02 -7.23 25.51
C ILE A 121 6.07 -8.29 25.82
N GLY A 122 6.31 -8.53 27.11
CA GLY A 122 7.44 -9.35 27.55
C GLY A 122 8.76 -8.80 27.00
N ASN A 123 9.44 -9.61 26.18
CA ASN A 123 10.71 -9.22 25.54
C ASN A 123 10.55 -8.76 24.07
N GLN A 124 9.33 -8.72 23.54
CA GLN A 124 9.06 -8.33 22.16
C GLN A 124 8.55 -6.89 22.08
N ILE A 125 8.90 -6.20 21.00
CA ILE A 125 8.38 -4.86 20.69
C ILE A 125 7.49 -4.98 19.46
N TRP A 126 6.20 -4.72 19.63
CA TRP A 126 5.17 -4.85 18.60
C TRP A 126 4.67 -3.48 18.16
N MET A 127 4.24 -3.36 16.91
CA MET A 127 3.42 -2.23 16.47
C MET A 127 2.10 -2.23 17.26
N ALA A 128 1.67 -1.05 17.69
CA ALA A 128 0.39 -0.85 18.36
C ALA A 128 -0.79 -0.81 17.38
N GLU A 129 -0.51 -0.53 16.10
CA GLU A 129 -1.50 -0.40 15.05
C GLU A 129 -1.23 -1.43 13.95
N ASN A 130 -2.26 -1.78 13.18
CA ASN A 130 -2.09 -2.60 11.98
C ASN A 130 -1.31 -1.79 10.94
N LEU A 131 -0.53 -2.49 10.11
CA LEU A 131 0.20 -1.87 9.02
C LEU A 131 -0.78 -1.26 8.01
N ASP A 132 -0.50 -0.03 7.57
CA ASP A 132 -1.33 0.72 6.63
C ASP A 132 -0.47 1.45 5.58
N LEU A 133 0.46 0.71 4.98
CA LEU A 133 1.33 1.19 3.91
C LEU A 133 0.79 0.84 2.53
N ASP A 134 0.99 1.73 1.57
CA ASP A 134 0.71 1.53 0.14
C ASP A 134 1.99 1.35 -0.69
N ARG A 135 3.14 1.21 -0.02
CA ARG A 135 4.47 1.10 -0.63
C ARG A 135 5.34 0.09 0.08
N PHE A 136 6.25 -0.49 -0.68
CA PHE A 136 7.36 -1.26 -0.16
C PHE A 136 8.48 -0.35 0.38
N ARG A 137 9.43 -0.95 1.09
CA ARG A 137 10.59 -0.28 1.68
C ARG A 137 11.48 0.41 0.65
N ASN A 138 11.49 -0.06 -0.59
CA ASN A 138 12.21 0.57 -1.70
C ASN A 138 11.46 1.76 -2.34
N GLY A 139 10.23 2.06 -1.90
CA GLY A 139 9.40 3.16 -2.41
C GLY A 139 8.38 2.75 -3.48
N ASP A 140 8.49 1.54 -4.04
CA ASP A 140 7.55 1.04 -5.04
C ASP A 140 6.15 0.95 -4.46
N PHE A 141 5.16 1.35 -5.27
CA PHE A 141 3.76 1.21 -4.90
C PHE A 141 3.32 -0.25 -4.87
N ILE A 142 2.40 -0.53 -3.95
CA ILE A 142 1.56 -1.71 -3.93
C ILE A 142 0.19 -1.26 -4.46
N PRO A 143 -0.30 -1.79 -5.59
CA PRO A 143 -1.62 -1.43 -6.10
C PRO A 143 -2.75 -1.73 -5.12
N GLU A 144 -3.75 -0.84 -5.10
CA GLU A 144 -5.04 -1.09 -4.45
C GLU A 144 -5.91 -1.95 -5.38
N ALA A 145 -6.45 -3.04 -4.85
CA ALA A 145 -7.55 -3.76 -5.48
C ALA A 145 -8.88 -3.20 -4.97
N CYS A 146 -9.70 -2.69 -5.89
CA CYS A 146 -11.02 -2.10 -5.64
C CYS A 146 -12.18 -3.07 -5.95
N SER A 147 -11.89 -4.28 -6.40
CA SER A 147 -12.87 -5.31 -6.76
C SER A 147 -12.33 -6.72 -6.59
N ASP A 148 -13.23 -7.71 -6.57
CA ASP A 148 -12.83 -9.12 -6.51
C ASP A 148 -12.13 -9.57 -7.79
N GLU A 149 -12.52 -9.01 -8.94
CA GLU A 149 -11.87 -9.25 -10.23
C GLU A 149 -10.41 -8.79 -10.20
N GLU A 150 -10.13 -7.59 -9.70
CA GLU A 150 -8.77 -7.07 -9.56
C GLU A 150 -7.94 -7.88 -8.57
N TRP A 151 -8.52 -8.22 -7.40
CA TRP A 151 -7.82 -9.03 -6.40
C TRP A 151 -7.44 -10.41 -6.93
N ASN A 152 -8.40 -11.08 -7.59
CA ASN A 152 -8.19 -12.43 -8.13
C ASN A 152 -7.19 -12.40 -9.29
N LYS A 153 -7.26 -11.39 -10.17
CA LYS A 153 -6.28 -11.18 -11.23
C LYS A 153 -4.86 -11.00 -10.66
N ALA A 154 -4.69 -10.15 -9.65
CA ALA A 154 -3.40 -9.96 -9.01
C ALA A 154 -2.88 -11.27 -8.38
N PHE A 155 -3.76 -12.10 -7.82
CA PHE A 155 -3.35 -13.41 -7.31
C PHE A 155 -2.85 -14.35 -8.41
N ASP A 156 -3.55 -14.42 -9.55
CA ASP A 156 -3.16 -15.24 -10.71
C ASP A 156 -1.82 -14.77 -11.30
N ASP A 157 -1.63 -13.46 -11.39
CA ASP A 157 -0.40 -12.82 -11.89
C ASP A 157 0.74 -12.81 -10.86
N LYS A 158 0.47 -13.22 -9.62
CA LYS A 158 1.40 -13.21 -8.47
C LYS A 158 1.90 -11.83 -8.10
N GLU A 159 1.03 -10.83 -8.24
CA GLU A 159 1.29 -9.44 -7.93
C GLU A 159 0.85 -9.10 -6.50
N ALA A 160 1.58 -8.19 -5.87
CA ALA A 160 1.24 -7.67 -4.56
C ALA A 160 0.07 -6.69 -4.67
N VAL A 161 -0.95 -6.85 -3.84
CA VAL A 161 -2.05 -5.90 -3.71
C VAL A 161 -2.47 -5.72 -2.26
N TRP A 162 -3.15 -4.61 -1.99
CA TRP A 162 -3.91 -4.40 -0.77
C TRP A 162 -5.34 -3.95 -1.08
N CYS A 163 -6.24 -4.05 -0.11
CA CYS A 163 -7.57 -3.44 -0.19
C CYS A 163 -8.05 -3.00 1.19
N TYR A 164 -9.04 -2.12 1.21
CA TYR A 164 -9.85 -1.91 2.40
C TYR A 164 -10.93 -2.98 2.50
N TYR A 165 -11.42 -3.23 3.72
CA TYR A 165 -12.57 -4.10 3.92
C TYR A 165 -13.75 -3.63 3.06
N ASN A 166 -14.39 -4.55 2.32
CA ASN A 166 -15.46 -4.26 1.35
C ASN A 166 -15.08 -3.30 0.20
N TYR A 167 -13.79 -3.09 -0.07
CA TYR A 167 -13.34 -2.10 -1.06
C TYR A 167 -13.86 -0.67 -0.73
N ASP A 168 -14.06 -0.39 0.55
CA ASP A 168 -14.69 0.83 1.06
C ASP A 168 -13.69 1.62 1.91
N ASP A 169 -13.31 2.79 1.40
CA ASP A 169 -12.29 3.68 1.98
C ASP A 169 -12.66 4.23 3.36
N SER A 170 -13.95 4.24 3.72
CA SER A 170 -14.40 4.62 5.06
C SER A 170 -13.89 3.66 6.15
N ASN A 171 -13.50 2.44 5.77
CA ASN A 171 -12.92 1.45 6.67
C ASN A 171 -11.42 1.67 6.93
N SER A 172 -10.75 2.54 6.15
CA SER A 172 -9.31 2.85 6.30
C SER A 172 -8.95 3.31 7.71
N GLN A 173 -9.65 4.34 8.20
CA GLN A 173 -9.41 4.94 9.52
C GLN A 173 -9.63 3.96 10.67
N LYS A 174 -10.47 2.93 10.47
CA LYS A 174 -10.85 1.99 11.52
C LYS A 174 -10.02 0.71 11.53
N PHE A 175 -9.68 0.17 10.37
CA PHE A 175 -9.10 -1.18 10.29
C PHE A 175 -7.74 -1.25 9.58
N GLY A 176 -7.39 -0.21 8.84
CA GLY A 176 -6.24 -0.23 7.94
C GLY A 176 -6.45 -1.15 6.74
N LYS A 177 -5.33 -1.56 6.14
CA LYS A 177 -5.29 -2.35 4.91
C LYS A 177 -5.24 -3.85 5.16
N LEU A 178 -5.87 -4.59 4.25
CA LEU A 178 -5.72 -6.03 4.10
C LEU A 178 -4.75 -6.30 2.94
N TYR A 179 -3.71 -7.07 3.19
CA TYR A 179 -2.67 -7.38 2.21
C TYR A 179 -2.85 -8.81 1.71
N ASN A 180 -2.51 -9.05 0.44
CA ASN A 180 -2.37 -10.42 -0.05
C ASN A 180 -1.00 -11.03 0.35
N TRP A 181 -0.84 -12.33 0.11
CA TRP A 181 0.40 -13.04 0.42
C TRP A 181 1.63 -12.49 -0.33
N PHE A 182 1.45 -12.06 -1.57
CA PHE A 182 2.55 -11.55 -2.41
C PHE A 182 3.10 -10.23 -1.87
N ALA A 183 2.26 -9.33 -1.35
CA ALA A 183 2.71 -8.14 -0.65
C ALA A 183 3.51 -8.49 0.61
N VAL A 184 3.02 -9.44 1.41
CA VAL A 184 3.65 -9.85 2.69
C VAL A 184 5.03 -10.46 2.49
N THR A 185 5.25 -11.15 1.38
CA THR A 185 6.50 -11.89 1.10
C THR A 185 7.35 -11.28 -0.01
N ASP A 186 6.99 -10.10 -0.48
CA ASP A 186 7.75 -9.40 -1.52
C ASP A 186 9.17 -9.08 -1.03
N SER A 187 10.16 -9.37 -1.88
CA SER A 187 11.57 -9.07 -1.63
C SER A 187 11.87 -7.58 -1.42
N ARG A 188 11.03 -6.69 -1.94
CA ARG A 188 11.12 -5.23 -1.73
C ARG A 188 10.80 -4.82 -0.30
N GLY A 189 10.14 -5.71 0.46
CA GLY A 189 9.91 -5.59 1.90
C GLY A 189 8.70 -4.71 2.25
N LEU A 190 7.62 -5.33 2.72
CA LEU A 190 6.42 -4.62 3.18
C LEU A 190 6.62 -3.90 4.52
N ALA A 191 7.35 -4.52 5.46
CA ALA A 191 7.57 -3.93 6.77
C ALA A 191 8.59 -2.77 6.71
N PRO A 192 8.36 -1.66 7.46
CA PRO A 192 9.32 -0.57 7.59
C PRO A 192 10.72 -1.03 8.01
N LYS A 193 11.74 -0.22 7.73
CA LYS A 193 13.11 -0.51 8.17
C LYS A 193 13.18 -0.68 9.69
N GLY A 194 13.85 -1.74 10.17
CA GLY A 194 13.93 -2.09 11.59
C GLY A 194 12.70 -2.83 12.13
N TRP A 195 11.75 -3.17 11.25
CA TRP A 195 10.56 -3.95 11.56
C TRP A 195 10.47 -5.13 10.59
N LYS A 196 9.91 -6.24 11.07
CA LYS A 196 9.66 -7.44 10.28
C LYS A 196 8.22 -7.91 10.40
N ILE A 197 7.77 -8.65 9.38
CA ILE A 197 6.53 -9.41 9.44
C ILE A 197 6.75 -10.60 10.39
N PRO A 198 5.91 -10.78 11.43
CA PRO A 198 6.11 -11.82 12.44
C PRO A 198 6.01 -13.23 11.86
N ALA A 199 6.99 -14.07 12.20
CA ALA A 199 6.97 -15.51 11.96
C ALA A 199 6.17 -16.24 13.06
N SER A 200 5.90 -17.53 12.89
CA SER A 200 5.16 -18.32 13.89
C SER A 200 5.81 -18.26 15.26
N ASN A 201 7.14 -18.29 15.33
CA ASN A 201 7.88 -18.20 16.60
C ASN A 201 7.64 -16.85 17.31
N ASP A 202 7.54 -15.74 16.55
CA ASP A 202 7.25 -14.43 17.14
C ASP A 202 5.84 -14.42 17.77
N TRP A 203 4.86 -14.96 17.06
CA TRP A 203 3.50 -15.12 17.58
C TRP A 203 3.40 -16.12 18.73
N GLU A 204 4.19 -17.19 18.73
CA GLU A 204 4.23 -18.16 19.82
C GLU A 204 4.73 -17.53 21.12
N ILE A 205 5.74 -16.66 21.05
CA ILE A 205 6.22 -15.90 22.21
C ILE A 205 5.16 -14.93 22.71
N LEU A 206 4.50 -14.16 21.82
CA LEU A 206 3.41 -13.25 22.21
C LEU A 206 2.26 -13.99 22.91
N LEU A 207 1.97 -15.20 22.43
CA LEU A 207 0.86 -16.02 22.90
C LEU A 207 1.28 -17.02 23.98
N ALA A 208 2.53 -16.94 24.47
CA ALA A 208 3.03 -17.82 25.52
C ALA A 208 2.15 -17.67 26.77
N GLY A 209 1.53 -18.79 27.18
CA GLY A 209 0.52 -18.83 28.25
C GLY A 209 -0.92 -19.01 27.75
N GLY A 210 -1.22 -18.74 26.47
CA GLY A 210 -2.56 -18.83 25.89
C GLY A 210 -2.92 -20.17 25.23
N ARG A 211 -1.96 -20.99 24.80
CA ARG A 211 -2.22 -22.07 23.83
C ARG A 211 -2.56 -23.46 24.40
N ASN A 212 -2.58 -23.62 25.72
CA ASN A 212 -2.63 -24.95 26.35
C ASN A 212 -4.04 -25.41 26.74
N SER A 213 -5.06 -24.57 26.54
CA SER A 213 -6.47 -24.92 26.75
C SER A 213 -7.42 -23.91 26.08
N VAL A 214 -8.69 -24.29 25.92
CA VAL A 214 -9.76 -23.36 25.45
C VAL A 214 -9.84 -22.12 26.34
N LYS A 215 -9.70 -22.30 27.66
CA LYS A 215 -9.72 -21.20 28.63
C LYS A 215 -8.56 -20.24 28.39
N ALA A 216 -7.35 -20.76 28.21
CA ALA A 216 -6.17 -19.95 27.96
C ALA A 216 -6.27 -19.19 26.61
N ASN A 217 -6.82 -19.81 25.57
CA ASN A 217 -7.01 -19.16 24.26
C ASN A 217 -8.02 -18.00 24.35
N ARG A 218 -9.06 -18.17 25.16
CA ARG A 218 -10.03 -17.12 25.46
C ARG A 218 -9.38 -15.96 26.22
N GLU A 219 -8.66 -16.26 27.30
CA GLU A 219 -8.01 -15.25 28.13
C GLU A 219 -7.01 -14.42 27.33
N ILE A 220 -6.14 -15.05 26.53
CA ILE A 220 -5.16 -14.30 25.73
C ILE A 220 -5.82 -13.46 24.63
N SER A 221 -6.88 -13.98 23.99
CA SER A 221 -7.66 -13.21 23.01
C SER A 221 -8.26 -11.96 23.66
N GLU A 222 -8.93 -12.14 24.81
CA GLU A 222 -9.51 -11.05 25.58
C GLU A 222 -8.49 -9.97 25.99
N LYS A 223 -7.28 -10.37 26.41
CA LYS A 223 -6.23 -9.42 26.79
C LYS A 223 -5.63 -8.62 25.63
N LEU A 224 -5.61 -9.17 24.42
CA LEU A 224 -5.02 -8.54 23.23
C LEU A 224 -6.02 -7.69 22.43
N ARG A 225 -7.31 -8.03 22.49
CA ARG A 225 -8.38 -7.33 21.78
C ARG A 225 -8.55 -5.90 22.30
N SER A 226 -8.80 -4.97 21.38
CA SER A 226 -9.23 -3.61 21.70
C SER A 226 -10.47 -3.63 22.59
N ARG A 227 -10.61 -2.60 23.44
CA ARG A 227 -11.76 -2.46 24.34
C ARG A 227 -13.09 -2.26 23.60
N ASP A 228 -13.02 -1.64 22.44
CA ASP A 228 -14.17 -1.27 21.63
C ASP A 228 -14.08 -1.86 20.22
N GLY A 229 -15.21 -1.83 19.51
CA GLY A 229 -15.33 -2.20 18.11
C GLY A 229 -15.68 -3.67 17.84
N TRP A 230 -15.67 -4.51 18.87
CA TRP A 230 -16.06 -5.92 18.79
C TRP A 230 -17.56 -6.11 19.07
N ASP A 231 -18.26 -6.80 18.18
CA ASP A 231 -19.64 -7.24 18.37
C ASP A 231 -19.66 -8.40 19.36
N VAL A 232 -19.91 -8.08 20.64
CA VAL A 232 -19.95 -9.10 21.70
C VAL A 232 -21.32 -9.78 21.70
N VAL A 233 -21.32 -11.03 21.26
CA VAL A 233 -22.51 -11.91 21.21
C VAL A 233 -22.31 -13.17 22.06
N GLY A 234 -23.43 -13.75 22.51
CA GLY A 234 -23.44 -15.02 23.24
C GLY A 234 -22.61 -14.99 24.52
N ASN A 235 -21.68 -15.94 24.66
CA ASN A 235 -20.83 -16.08 25.85
C ASN A 235 -19.44 -15.44 25.70
N GLY A 236 -19.21 -14.62 24.67
CA GLY A 236 -17.95 -13.90 24.47
C GLY A 236 -17.73 -12.80 25.51
N SER A 237 -16.48 -12.32 25.62
CA SER A 237 -16.11 -11.19 26.48
C SER A 237 -15.73 -9.95 25.67
N GLN A 238 -15.84 -8.77 26.30
CA GLN A 238 -15.22 -7.55 25.78
C GLN A 238 -13.70 -7.70 25.74
N GLY A 239 -13.03 -6.96 24.85
CA GLY A 239 -11.57 -6.87 24.91
C GLY A 239 -11.14 -6.04 26.11
N LEU A 240 -10.00 -6.37 26.71
CA LEU A 240 -9.46 -5.62 27.86
C LEU A 240 -8.33 -4.68 27.44
N ASP A 241 -7.69 -4.98 26.31
CA ASP A 241 -6.47 -4.36 25.85
C ASP A 241 -5.43 -4.21 26.99
N GLU A 242 -5.22 -5.29 27.74
CA GLU A 242 -4.39 -5.29 28.96
C GLU A 242 -2.93 -4.94 28.65
N PHE A 243 -2.48 -5.26 27.43
CA PHE A 243 -1.13 -5.00 26.97
C PHE A 243 -0.98 -3.69 26.18
N GLY A 244 -2.08 -3.04 25.79
CA GLY A 244 -2.06 -1.91 24.85
C GLY A 244 -1.86 -2.34 23.38
N PHE A 245 -2.11 -3.61 23.08
CA PHE A 245 -1.99 -4.14 21.72
C PHE A 245 -3.11 -3.59 20.83
N GLY A 246 -4.34 -3.41 21.31
CA GLY A 246 -5.39 -2.73 20.56
C GLY A 246 -5.78 -3.46 19.27
N MET A 247 -5.93 -4.78 19.33
CA MET A 247 -6.32 -5.57 18.15
C MET A 247 -7.76 -5.30 17.74
N LEU A 248 -7.91 -4.76 16.54
CA LEU A 248 -9.19 -4.37 15.96
C LEU A 248 -9.80 -5.53 15.13
N PRO A 249 -11.13 -5.70 15.14
CA PRO A 249 -11.82 -6.75 14.40
C PRO A 249 -12.03 -6.38 12.93
N ALA A 250 -10.91 -6.29 12.21
CA ALA A 250 -10.85 -5.89 10.81
C ALA A 250 -11.46 -6.92 9.85
N GLY A 251 -11.70 -8.15 10.29
CA GLY A 251 -12.11 -9.24 9.42
C GLY A 251 -11.02 -9.62 8.42
N SER A 252 -11.45 -10.19 7.30
CA SER A 252 -10.59 -10.66 6.21
C SER A 252 -11.27 -10.50 4.85
N ARG A 253 -10.45 -10.43 3.80
CA ARG A 253 -10.90 -10.68 2.43
C ARG A 253 -10.73 -12.16 2.14
N GLN A 254 -11.78 -12.81 1.66
CA GLN A 254 -11.77 -14.20 1.22
C GLN A 254 -12.23 -14.27 -0.24
N ASN A 255 -12.23 -15.47 -0.83
CA ASN A 255 -12.56 -15.64 -2.24
C ASN A 255 -14.00 -15.18 -2.56
N GLY A 256 -14.13 -13.99 -3.14
CA GLY A 256 -15.40 -13.40 -3.59
C GLY A 256 -16.26 -12.76 -2.48
N PHE A 257 -15.74 -12.59 -1.26
CA PHE A 257 -16.47 -11.93 -0.18
C PHE A 257 -15.53 -11.47 0.95
N PHE A 258 -16.04 -10.62 1.84
CA PHE A 258 -15.37 -10.25 3.08
C PHE A 258 -16.05 -10.87 4.29
N TYR A 259 -15.26 -11.22 5.30
CA TYR A 259 -15.72 -11.98 6.46
C TYR A 259 -15.26 -11.37 7.78
N GLY A 260 -16.14 -11.40 8.78
CA GLY A 260 -15.77 -11.16 10.18
C GLY A 260 -15.60 -9.70 10.60
N LYS A 261 -16.09 -8.71 9.84
CA LYS A 261 -16.12 -7.29 10.28
C LYS A 261 -16.74 -7.19 11.67
N ASN A 262 -16.08 -6.46 12.57
CA ASN A 262 -16.45 -6.29 13.97
C ASN A 262 -16.49 -7.60 14.81
N GLN A 263 -16.21 -8.77 14.24
CA GLN A 263 -16.32 -10.05 14.95
C GLN A 263 -14.99 -10.78 15.09
N GLU A 264 -14.11 -10.65 14.09
CA GLU A 264 -12.86 -11.38 13.99
C GLU A 264 -11.72 -10.51 13.51
N SER A 265 -10.50 -10.89 13.88
CA SER A 265 -9.27 -10.28 13.38
C SER A 265 -8.34 -11.38 12.88
N PHE A 266 -7.79 -11.17 11.69
CA PHE A 266 -6.92 -12.13 11.01
C PHE A 266 -5.58 -11.47 10.71
N PHE A 267 -4.49 -12.14 11.10
CA PHE A 267 -3.14 -11.67 10.85
C PHE A 267 -2.32 -12.67 10.06
N TRP A 268 -1.58 -12.16 9.09
CA TRP A 268 -0.53 -12.92 8.44
C TRP A 268 0.59 -13.31 9.41
N SER A 269 1.13 -14.50 9.19
CA SER A 269 2.51 -14.81 9.55
C SER A 269 3.36 -14.94 8.30
N SER A 270 4.62 -14.55 8.37
CA SER A 270 5.62 -14.82 7.31
C SER A 270 5.99 -16.30 7.20
N THR A 271 5.51 -17.16 8.10
CA THR A 271 5.78 -18.61 8.07
C THR A 271 4.89 -19.35 7.08
N GLN A 272 5.54 -19.91 6.06
CA GLN A 272 4.90 -20.76 5.07
C GLN A 272 5.15 -22.25 5.37
N LEU A 273 4.07 -23.00 5.61
CA LEU A 273 4.15 -24.46 5.80
C LEU A 273 3.75 -25.26 4.55
N HIS A 274 3.07 -24.62 3.60
CA HIS A 274 2.58 -25.28 2.39
C HIS A 274 2.71 -24.35 1.16
N PRO A 275 2.88 -24.86 -0.07
CA PRO A 275 2.97 -24.00 -1.26
C PRO A 275 1.79 -23.04 -1.44
N LEU A 276 0.56 -23.53 -1.20
CA LEU A 276 -0.69 -22.81 -1.43
C LEU A 276 -1.30 -22.14 -0.20
N ARG A 277 -0.75 -22.40 0.99
CA ARG A 277 -1.34 -21.95 2.26
C ARG A 277 -0.26 -21.38 3.18
N SER A 278 -0.65 -20.42 4.01
CA SER A 278 0.23 -19.83 5.00
C SER A 278 -0.39 -19.87 6.39
N VAL A 279 0.48 -19.81 7.40
CA VAL A 279 0.05 -19.72 8.79
C VAL A 279 -0.58 -18.35 9.02
N ILE A 280 -1.77 -18.36 9.62
CA ILE A 280 -2.46 -17.14 10.05
C ILE A 280 -2.92 -17.27 11.50
N TYR A 281 -3.09 -16.12 12.13
CA TYR A 281 -3.60 -16.00 13.49
C TYR A 281 -4.96 -15.35 13.46
N ASN A 282 -5.96 -16.08 13.95
CA ASN A 282 -7.33 -15.61 14.03
C ASN A 282 -7.72 -15.39 15.50
N PHE A 283 -8.35 -14.25 15.75
CA PHE A 283 -8.83 -13.85 17.07
C PHE A 283 -10.31 -13.50 16.99
N HIS A 284 -11.07 -14.01 17.95
CA HIS A 284 -12.52 -13.88 18.08
C HIS A 284 -12.89 -13.66 19.56
N ILE A 285 -14.14 -13.27 19.83
CA ILE A 285 -14.65 -13.02 21.19
C ILE A 285 -14.65 -14.28 22.07
N SER A 286 -14.65 -15.48 21.47
CA SER A 286 -14.62 -16.77 22.18
C SER A 286 -13.21 -17.33 22.37
N GLY A 287 -12.20 -16.72 21.74
CA GLY A 287 -10.81 -17.15 21.83
C GLY A 287 -10.04 -16.92 20.54
N MET A 288 -8.88 -17.55 20.45
CA MET A 288 -7.99 -17.41 19.32
C MET A 288 -7.52 -18.78 18.83
N CYS A 289 -7.15 -18.85 17.56
CA CYS A 289 -6.61 -20.06 16.95
C CYS A 289 -5.53 -19.75 15.91
N THR A 290 -4.71 -20.76 15.63
CA THR A 290 -3.73 -20.75 14.55
C THR A 290 -4.26 -21.62 13.43
N LEU A 291 -4.30 -21.08 12.22
CA LEU A 291 -4.86 -21.76 11.05
C LEU A 291 -3.83 -21.78 9.92
N ASN A 292 -4.05 -22.66 8.94
CA ASN A 292 -3.28 -22.70 7.71
C ASN A 292 -4.23 -22.47 6.52
N TRP A 293 -4.25 -21.24 6.01
CA TRP A 293 -5.29 -20.75 5.10
C TRP A 293 -4.73 -20.37 3.72
N PRO A 294 -5.59 -20.33 2.67
CA PRO A 294 -5.18 -20.00 1.32
C PRO A 294 -4.45 -18.65 1.22
N LYS A 295 -3.44 -18.60 0.36
CA LYS A 295 -2.67 -17.38 0.07
C LYS A 295 -3.41 -16.36 -0.79
N GLU A 296 -4.54 -16.76 -1.37
CA GLU A 296 -5.44 -15.91 -2.17
C GLU A 296 -6.28 -14.95 -1.31
N TYR A 297 -6.28 -15.12 0.01
CA TYR A 297 -7.04 -14.27 0.93
C TYR A 297 -6.25 -13.01 1.28
N GLY A 298 -6.93 -12.05 1.91
CA GLY A 298 -6.34 -10.81 2.41
C GLY A 298 -6.52 -10.69 3.91
N PHE A 299 -5.41 -10.49 4.63
CA PHE A 299 -5.41 -10.34 6.08
C PHE A 299 -4.64 -9.09 6.51
N SER A 300 -4.89 -8.66 7.74
CA SER A 300 -4.13 -7.58 8.35
C SER A 300 -2.68 -8.01 8.58
N VAL A 301 -1.78 -7.03 8.65
CA VAL A 301 -0.39 -7.22 9.02
C VAL A 301 -0.13 -6.41 10.28
N ARG A 302 0.66 -6.98 11.20
CA ARG A 302 1.18 -6.25 12.35
C ARG A 302 2.65 -6.60 12.50
N CYS A 303 3.52 -5.60 12.49
CA CYS A 303 4.95 -5.86 12.52
C CYS A 303 5.48 -5.95 13.96
N ILE A 304 6.61 -6.62 14.08
CA ILE A 304 7.42 -6.71 15.28
C ILE A 304 8.80 -6.11 14.97
N LYS A 305 9.45 -5.51 15.96
CA LYS A 305 10.81 -4.98 15.82
C LYS A 305 11.79 -6.12 15.55
N GLU A 306 12.75 -5.89 14.65
CA GLU A 306 13.81 -6.85 14.28
C GLU A 306 14.70 -7.22 15.47
#